data_AF-A0A527XL93-F1
#
_entry.id   AF-A0A527XL93-F1
#
_cell.length_a   1.000
_cell.length_b   1.000
_cell.length_c   1.000
_cell.angle_alpha   90.00
_cell.angle_beta   90.00
_cell.angle_gamma   90.00
#
_symmetry.space_group_name_H-M   'P 1'
#
loop_
_entity.id
_entity.type
_entity.pdbx_description
1 polymer ?
#
loop_
_entity_poly.entity_id
_entity_poly.type
_entity_poly.pdbx_seq_one_letter_code
_entity_poly.pdbx_strand_id
1 'polypeptide(L)'
;VEKRVKGFMFDCRMCGQCVLSSTGMSCPMNCPKQLRNGPCGGVRANGNCEVEPDMPCVWVKAWEGSRNMVHGDKILDVQKPVDQSLRETS
;
A
#
# COMPACT_ATOMS: atom_id res chain seq x y z
N VAL A 1 18.14 -12.30 -9.35
CA VAL A 1 17.95 -11.07 -10.15
C VAL A 1 16.60 -10.39 -9.88
N GLU A 2 15.55 -11.14 -9.56
CA GLU A 2 14.20 -10.62 -9.27
C GLU A 2 14.09 -9.69 -8.05
N LYS A 3 14.87 -9.94 -6.98
CA LYS A 3 14.86 -9.10 -5.75
C LYS A 3 15.23 -7.63 -6.00
N ARG A 4 16.18 -7.35 -6.91
CA ARG A 4 16.64 -5.98 -7.18
C ARG A 4 15.67 -5.19 -8.04
N VAL A 5 15.05 -5.84 -9.03
CA VAL A 5 14.09 -5.17 -9.94
C VAL A 5 12.77 -4.87 -9.20
N LYS A 6 12.24 -5.83 -8.42
CA LYS A 6 11.01 -5.61 -7.63
C LYS A 6 11.21 -4.62 -6.47
N GLY A 7 12.39 -4.60 -5.85
CA GLY A 7 12.71 -3.64 -4.80
C GLY A 7 12.79 -2.20 -5.32
N PHE A 8 13.40 -1.99 -6.48
CA PHE A 8 13.63 -0.65 -7.04
C PHE A 8 12.37 -0.03 -7.69
N MET A 9 11.46 -0.83 -8.27
CA MET A 9 10.27 -0.29 -8.95
C MET A 9 9.05 -0.05 -8.04
N PHE A 10 8.95 -0.72 -6.89
CA PHE A 10 7.72 -0.72 -6.07
C PHE A 10 7.93 -0.52 -4.56
N ASP A 11 9.15 -0.22 -4.11
CA ASP A 11 9.52 -0.13 -2.69
C ASP A 11 8.98 -1.34 -1.88
N CYS A 12 9.18 -2.53 -2.46
CA CYS A 12 8.57 -3.75 -1.94
C CYS A 12 9.24 -4.13 -0.62
N ARG A 13 8.55 -3.88 0.51
CA ARG A 13 9.00 -4.28 1.86
C ARG A 13 8.93 -5.80 2.14
N MET A 14 8.90 -6.63 1.10
CA MET A 14 8.90 -8.10 1.18
C MET A 14 7.99 -8.65 2.29
N CYS A 15 6.75 -8.17 2.33
CA CYS A 15 5.83 -8.42 3.45
C CYS A 15 5.18 -9.81 3.45
N GLY A 16 5.63 -10.77 2.63
CA GLY A 16 5.05 -12.13 2.58
C GLY A 16 3.67 -12.20 1.91
N GLN A 17 2.94 -11.08 1.88
CA GLN A 17 1.53 -11.01 1.57
C GLN A 17 1.26 -9.84 0.62
N CYS A 18 1.87 -9.87 -0.57
CA CYS A 18 1.77 -8.78 -1.53
C CYS A 18 0.30 -8.57 -1.97
N VAL A 19 -0.22 -7.35 -1.79
CA VAL A 19 -1.59 -6.96 -2.20
C VAL A 19 -1.59 -5.87 -3.28
N LEU A 20 -0.45 -5.69 -3.95
CA LEU A 20 -0.21 -4.61 -4.92
C LEU A 20 -1.25 -4.58 -6.06
N SER A 21 -1.72 -5.75 -6.48
CA SER A 21 -2.76 -5.93 -7.51
C SER A 21 -4.14 -5.48 -7.06
N SER A 22 -4.42 -5.47 -5.75
CA SER A 22 -5.67 -5.00 -5.17
C SER A 22 -5.60 -3.54 -4.75
N THR A 23 -4.39 -3.01 -4.48
CA THR A 23 -4.18 -1.66 -3.95
C THR A 23 -3.63 -0.70 -4.99
N GLY A 24 -4.03 -0.82 -6.25
CA GLY A 24 -3.71 0.18 -7.27
C GLY A 24 -2.22 0.37 -7.55
N MET A 25 -1.43 -0.71 -7.46
CA MET A 25 0.03 -0.68 -7.57
C MET A 25 0.77 0.04 -6.43
N SER A 26 0.08 0.41 -5.34
CA SER A 26 0.66 1.09 -4.18
C SER A 26 0.81 0.12 -3.00
N CYS A 27 2.01 0.04 -2.41
CA CYS A 27 2.30 -0.87 -1.32
C CYS A 27 1.84 -0.29 0.04
N PRO A 28 0.84 -0.89 0.74
CA PRO A 28 0.36 -0.36 2.02
C PRO A 28 1.42 -0.37 3.14
N MET A 29 2.50 -1.14 2.96
CA MET A 29 3.62 -1.18 3.91
C MET A 29 4.49 0.08 3.90
N ASN A 30 4.33 0.93 2.88
CA ASN A 30 4.96 2.24 2.85
C ASN A 30 4.24 3.26 3.76
N CYS A 31 3.04 2.92 4.25
CA CYS A 31 2.35 3.74 5.25
C CYS A 31 3.04 3.56 6.61
N PRO A 32 3.36 4.63 7.36
CA PRO A 32 3.94 4.53 8.70
C PRO A 32 3.03 3.76 9.66
N LYS A 33 1.71 3.84 9.45
CA LYS A 33 0.70 3.08 10.21
C LYS A 33 0.48 1.65 9.67
N GLN A 34 1.10 1.27 8.56
CA GLN A 34 1.01 -0.04 7.91
C GLN A 34 -0.44 -0.52 7.70
N LEU A 35 -1.37 0.42 7.48
CA LEU A 35 -2.78 0.14 7.28
C LEU A 35 -3.01 -0.42 5.88
N ARG A 36 -3.66 -1.58 5.81
CA ARG A 36 -4.06 -2.23 4.55
C ARG A 36 -5.46 -1.86 4.10
N ASN A 37 -6.35 -1.60 5.05
CA ASN A 37 -7.78 -1.39 4.81
C ASN A 37 -8.15 0.06 5.12
N GLY A 38 -8.45 0.83 4.09
CA GLY A 38 -8.91 2.21 4.20
C GLY A 38 -7.83 3.25 4.52
N PRO A 39 -8.13 4.55 4.33
CA PRO A 39 -7.27 5.63 4.78
C PRO A 39 -7.28 5.70 6.31
N CYS A 40 -6.20 6.17 6.92
CA CYS A 40 -6.23 6.50 8.34
C CYS A 40 -7.19 7.68 8.61
N GLY A 41 -7.83 7.69 9.77
CA GLY A 41 -8.74 8.78 10.16
C GLY A 41 -8.10 10.18 10.18
N GLY A 42 -6.77 10.28 10.26
CA GLY A 42 -6.05 11.56 10.19
C GLY A 42 -5.39 11.86 8.85
N VAL A 43 -5.84 11.25 7.73
CA VAL A 43 -5.43 11.74 6.40
C VAL A 43 -5.78 13.22 6.30
N ARG A 44 -4.78 14.03 5.93
CA ARG A 44 -4.95 15.48 5.83
C ARG A 44 -5.90 15.81 4.68
N ALA A 45 -6.56 16.96 4.76
CA ALA A 45 -7.49 17.41 3.72
C ALA A 45 -6.85 17.53 2.32
N ASN A 46 -5.51 17.70 2.26
CA ASN A 46 -4.74 17.73 1.02
C ASN A 46 -4.36 16.33 0.49
N GLY A 47 -4.79 15.24 1.14
CA GLY A 47 -4.45 13.87 0.77
C GLY A 47 -3.11 13.37 1.32
N ASN A 48 -2.44 14.13 2.19
CA ASN A 48 -1.16 13.74 2.78
C ASN A 48 -1.31 12.90 4.05
N CYS A 49 -0.23 12.24 4.47
CA CYS A 49 -0.21 11.43 5.67
C CYS A 49 -0.41 12.29 6.94
N GLU A 50 -1.00 11.67 7.96
CA GLU A 50 -1.12 12.25 9.30
C GLU A 50 0.26 12.49 9.92
N VAL A 51 1.10 11.45 9.88
CA VAL A 51 2.40 11.37 10.56
C VAL A 51 3.45 12.22 9.84
N GLU A 52 3.55 12.09 8.52
CA GLU A 52 4.53 12.85 7.72
C GLU A 52 3.80 13.82 6.77
N PRO A 53 3.89 15.15 7.00
CA PRO A 53 3.26 16.18 6.18
C PRO A 53 3.57 16.10 4.70
N ASP A 54 4.82 15.78 4.38
CA ASP A 54 5.38 15.92 3.04
C ASP A 54 5.14 14.67 2.19
N MET A 55 4.66 13.58 2.80
CA MET A 55 4.35 12.34 2.09
C MET A 55 2.86 12.30 1.71
N PRO A 56 2.52 11.93 0.46
CA PRO A 56 1.13 11.65 0.09
C PRO A 56 0.65 10.39 0.82
N CYS A 57 -0.63 10.35 1.17
CA CYS A 57 -1.20 9.17 1.80
C CYS A 57 -1.15 7.97 0.83
N VAL A 58 -0.47 6.91 1.26
CA VAL A 58 -0.29 5.67 0.49
C VAL A 58 -1.61 5.05 0.06
N TRP A 59 -2.64 5.12 0.92
CA TRP A 59 -3.98 4.61 0.60
C TRP A 59 -4.70 5.50 -0.43
N VAL A 60 -4.53 6.83 -0.36
CA VAL A 60 -5.09 7.73 -1.38
C VAL A 60 -4.43 7.45 -2.74
N LYS A 61 -3.11 7.28 -2.78
CA LYS A 61 -2.39 6.85 -3.99
C LYS A 61 -2.88 5.49 -4.50
N ALA A 62 -3.10 4.54 -3.59
CA ALA A 62 -3.65 3.23 -3.91
C ALA A 62 -5.03 3.35 -4.56
N TRP A 63 -5.91 4.17 -3.99
CA TRP A 63 -7.24 4.44 -4.51
C TRP A 63 -7.21 5.07 -5.90
N GLU A 64 -6.40 6.12 -6.10
CA GLU A 64 -6.19 6.73 -7.40
C GLU A 64 -5.68 5.72 -8.45
N GLY A 65 -4.70 4.90 -8.08
CA GLY A 65 -4.16 3.85 -8.95
C GLY A 65 -5.19 2.78 -9.29
N SER A 66 -5.99 2.38 -8.30
CA SER A 66 -7.04 1.37 -8.46
C SER A 66 -8.09 1.81 -9.48
N ARG A 67 -8.47 3.09 -9.48
CA ARG A 67 -9.42 3.65 -10.46
C ARG A 67 -8.92 3.58 -11.91
N ASN A 68 -7.61 3.46 -12.12
CA ASN A 68 -7.00 3.29 -13.44
C ASN A 68 -6.79 1.82 -13.83
N MET A 69 -7.18 0.86 -12.97
CA MET A 69 -7.05 -0.57 -13.21
C MET A 69 -8.38 -1.22 -13.59
N VAL A 70 -8.32 -2.24 -14.46
CA VAL A 70 -9.49 -3.03 -14.91
C VAL A 70 -10.22 -3.71 -13.73
N HIS A 71 -9.50 -4.03 -12.66
CA HIS A 71 -10.05 -4.64 -11.44
C HIS A 71 -9.91 -3.71 -10.22
N GLY A 72 -10.15 -2.42 -10.43
CA GLY A 72 -10.01 -1.37 -9.42
C GLY A 72 -10.86 -1.55 -8.15
N ASP A 73 -11.97 -2.28 -8.24
CA ASP A 73 -12.86 -2.50 -7.09
C ASP A 73 -12.25 -3.41 -6.01
N LYS A 74 -11.18 -4.15 -6.34
CA LYS A 74 -10.47 -5.03 -5.39
C LYS A 74 -9.87 -4.29 -4.19
N ILE A 75 -9.73 -2.97 -4.26
CA ILE A 75 -9.28 -2.15 -3.12
C ILE A 75 -10.33 -2.09 -1.99
N LEU A 76 -11.60 -2.38 -2.30
CA LEU A 76 -12.69 -2.46 -1.32
C LEU A 76 -12.73 -3.81 -0.62
N ASP A 77 -12.09 -4.84 -1.19
CA ASP A 77 -12.02 -6.16 -0.56
C ASP A 77 -11.21 -6.08 0.73
N VAL A 78 -11.84 -6.40 1.85
CA VAL A 78 -11.18 -6.37 3.16
C VAL A 78 -10.04 -7.39 3.17
N GLN A 79 -8.82 -6.89 3.26
CA GLN A 79 -7.62 -7.71 3.35
C GLN A 79 -7.38 -8.14 4.79
N LYS A 80 -6.81 -9.34 4.96
CA LYS A 80 -6.36 -9.80 6.28
C LYS A 80 -5.33 -8.82 6.86
N PRO A 81 -5.28 -8.66 8.20
CA PRO A 81 -4.20 -7.91 8.84
C PRO A 81 -2.85 -8.47 8.40
N VAL A 82 -1.87 -7.58 8.24
CA VAL A 82 -0.53 -8.00 7.84
C VAL A 82 0.06 -8.90 8.93
N ASP A 83 0.51 -10.07 8.52
CA ASP A 83 1.26 -10.96 9.39
C ASP A 83 2.73 -10.53 9.37
N GLN A 84 3.19 -9.97 10.48
CA GLN A 84 4.58 -9.47 10.60
C GLN A 84 5.60 -10.61 10.70
N SER A 85 5.19 -11.86 11.00
CA SER A 85 6.10 -13.00 11.07
C SER A 85 6.57 -13.46 9.68
N LEU A 86 5.79 -13.14 8.63
CA LEU A 86 6.11 -13.44 7.24
C LEU A 86 7.01 -12.39 6.57
N ARG A 87 7.48 -11.38 7.32
CA ARG A 87 8.36 -10.34 6.79
C ARG A 87 9.68 -10.97 6.31
N GLU A 88 10.12 -10.59 5.11
CA GLU A 88 11.33 -11.11 4.43
C GLU A 88 11.23 -12.55 3.87
N THR A 89 10.06 -13.19 3.92
CA THR A 89 9.86 -14.55 3.38
C THR A 89 9.54 -14.60 1.87
N SER A 90 9.48 -13.44 1.19
CA SER A 90 9.13 -13.30 -0.24
C SER A 90 10.31 -13.17 -1.20
#